data_AF-A0A0F5VJD7-F1
#
_entry.id   AF-A0A0F5VJD7-F1
#
_cell.length_a   1.000
_cell.length_b   1.000
_cell.length_c   1.000
_cell.angle_alpha   90.00
_cell.angle_beta   90.00
_cell.angle_gamma   90.00
#
_symmetry.space_group_name_H-M   'P 1'
#
loop_
_entity.id
_entity.type
_entity.pdbx_description
1 polymer ?
#
loop_
_entity_poly.entity_id
_entity_poly.type
_entity_poly.pdbx_seq_one_letter_code
_entity_poly.pdbx_strand_id
1 'polypeptide(L)'
;VRHVDNGFGLVAASACTLRRTRVTGRGSHHPYFCREGSHNNLVDDFTIEERTTPAPANTQLHGINVEGLSSYNVWSRGEMRMGTFDSHRGLPFANVRTDITVNNTGRHGGDGAGGVA
;
A
#
# COMPACT_ATOMS: atom_id res chain seq x y z
N VAL A 1 -3.24 8.54 10.17
CA VAL A 1 -2.23 9.59 9.88
C VAL A 1 -2.76 10.56 8.82
N ARG A 2 -2.30 11.82 8.82
CA ARG A 2 -2.80 12.87 7.90
C ARG A 2 -1.66 13.71 7.31
N HIS A 3 -1.81 14.12 6.04
CA HIS A 3 -0.86 14.96 5.30
C HIS A 3 0.57 14.39 5.25
N VAL A 4 0.67 13.10 4.96
CA VAL A 4 1.94 12.37 4.90
C VAL A 4 2.18 11.86 3.48
N ASP A 5 3.44 11.85 3.05
CA ASP A 5 3.81 11.21 1.79
C ASP A 5 3.71 9.68 1.93
N ASN A 6 4.16 9.15 3.07
CA ASN A 6 4.09 7.73 3.42
C ASN A 6 3.23 7.53 4.67
N GLY A 7 2.24 6.65 4.59
CA GLY A 7 1.35 6.31 5.68
C GLY A 7 1.96 5.25 6.60
N PHE A 8 1.30 4.09 6.70
CA PHE A 8 1.77 3.00 7.55
C PHE A 8 2.70 2.06 6.77
N GLY A 9 3.93 1.89 7.26
CA GLY A 9 4.96 1.11 6.62
C GLY A 9 5.49 -0.02 7.51
N LEU A 10 5.72 -1.18 6.90
CA LEU A 10 6.38 -2.33 7.51
C LEU A 10 7.64 -2.65 6.70
N VAL A 11 8.79 -2.69 7.37
CA VAL A 11 10.12 -2.93 6.78
C VAL A 11 10.83 -3.98 7.62
N ALA A 12 11.26 -5.08 7.00
CA ALA A 12 11.83 -6.24 7.70
C ALA A 12 11.00 -6.70 8.92
N ALA A 13 9.67 -6.53 8.84
CA ALA A 13 8.77 -6.72 9.97
C ALA A 13 7.95 -8.00 9.82
N SER A 14 7.70 -8.67 10.93
CA SER A 14 6.88 -9.88 10.97
C SER A 14 5.94 -9.91 12.17
N ALA A 15 4.83 -10.62 12.03
CA ALA A 15 3.80 -10.79 13.07
C ALA A 15 3.21 -9.47 13.59
N CYS A 16 3.23 -8.40 12.78
CA CYS A 16 2.62 -7.13 13.14
C CYS A 16 1.13 -7.12 12.78
N THR A 17 0.34 -6.42 13.59
CA THR A 17 -1.08 -6.16 13.30
C THR A 17 -1.37 -4.67 13.38
N LEU A 18 -1.90 -4.12 12.28
CA LEU A 18 -2.48 -2.78 12.22
C LEU A 18 -4.00 -2.91 12.08
N ARG A 19 -4.77 -2.25 12.94
CA ARG A 19 -6.24 -2.25 12.86
C ARG A 19 -6.84 -0.87 13.03
N ARG A 20 -7.98 -0.63 12.38
CA ARG A 20 -8.74 0.64 12.48
C ARG A 20 -7.89 1.83 12.10
N THR A 21 -7.07 1.67 11.06
CA THR A 21 -6.12 2.70 10.61
C THR A 21 -6.70 3.50 9.46
N ARG A 22 -6.39 4.81 9.44
CA ARG A 22 -6.89 5.74 8.41
C ARG A 22 -5.76 6.61 7.88
N VAL A 23 -5.67 6.74 6.56
CA VAL A 23 -4.77 7.66 5.85
C VAL A 23 -5.60 8.72 5.14
N THR A 24 -5.28 10.01 5.34
CA THR A 24 -6.07 11.13 4.81
C THR A 24 -5.22 12.37 4.52
N GLY A 25 -5.83 13.39 3.91
CA GLY A 25 -5.25 14.71 3.68
C GLY A 25 -4.92 14.95 2.21
N ARG A 26 -3.85 15.71 1.96
CA ARG A 26 -3.50 16.26 0.63
C ARG A 26 -3.19 15.20 -0.44
N GLY A 27 -3.03 13.95 -0.05
CA GLY A 27 -2.52 12.86 -0.87
C GLY A 27 -1.36 12.18 -0.15
N SER A 28 -1.04 10.96 -0.58
CA SER A 28 0.08 10.15 -0.10
C SER A 28 0.59 9.34 -1.28
N HIS A 29 1.91 9.14 -1.40
CA HIS A 29 2.52 8.28 -2.41
C HIS A 29 2.35 6.80 -2.04
N HIS A 30 2.73 6.42 -0.81
CA HIS A 30 2.49 5.09 -0.23
C HIS A 30 1.61 5.16 1.03
N PRO A 31 0.27 5.08 0.90
CA PRO A 31 -0.61 4.99 2.06
C PRO A 31 -0.29 3.78 2.96
N TYR A 32 -0.03 2.62 2.35
CA TYR A 32 0.45 1.42 3.02
C TYR A 32 1.60 0.77 2.23
N PHE A 33 2.60 0.24 2.92
CA PHE A 33 3.62 -0.59 2.27
C PHE A 33 4.18 -1.71 3.15
N CYS A 34 4.60 -2.80 2.49
CA CYS A 34 5.47 -3.85 3.04
C CYS A 34 6.73 -3.97 2.18
N ARG A 35 7.91 -3.91 2.82
CA ARG A 35 9.24 -3.88 2.18
C ARG A 35 10.23 -4.79 2.91
N GLU A 36 11.34 -5.08 2.22
CA GLU A 36 12.53 -5.73 2.78
C GLU A 36 12.21 -7.01 3.56
N GLY A 37 11.50 -7.95 2.93
CA GLY A 37 11.14 -9.22 3.57
C GLY A 37 10.17 -9.04 4.74
N SER A 38 9.17 -8.16 4.59
CA SER A 38 8.11 -8.07 5.59
C SER A 38 7.11 -9.20 5.38
N HIS A 39 6.90 -10.03 6.42
CA HIS A 39 6.16 -11.27 6.33
C HIS A 39 5.07 -11.42 7.38
N ASN A 40 4.00 -12.15 7.09
CA ASN A 40 3.00 -12.56 8.09
C ASN A 40 2.39 -11.37 8.87
N ASN A 41 2.20 -10.22 8.21
CA ASN A 41 1.59 -9.06 8.82
C ASN A 41 0.11 -8.97 8.46
N LEU A 42 -0.69 -8.45 9.38
CA LEU A 42 -2.12 -8.21 9.21
C LEU A 42 -2.41 -6.71 9.20
N VAL A 43 -3.05 -6.21 8.16
CA VAL A 43 -3.67 -4.89 8.11
C VAL A 43 -5.16 -5.07 7.89
N ASP A 44 -5.96 -4.62 8.85
CA ASP A 44 -7.38 -4.99 8.87
C ASP A 44 -8.25 -3.83 9.34
N ASP A 45 -9.43 -3.67 8.74
CA ASP A 45 -10.34 -2.54 9.02
C ASP A 45 -9.61 -1.20 8.81
N PHE A 46 -9.36 -0.86 7.54
CA PHE A 46 -8.55 0.30 7.20
C PHE A 46 -9.19 1.17 6.13
N THR A 47 -8.86 2.46 6.15
CA THR A 47 -9.32 3.42 5.13
C THR A 47 -8.17 4.18 4.50
N ILE A 48 -8.18 4.27 3.18
CA ILE A 48 -7.45 5.26 2.39
C ILE A 48 -8.49 6.24 1.84
N GLU A 49 -8.49 7.46 2.36
CA GLU A 49 -9.42 8.51 1.93
C GLU A 49 -9.03 9.12 0.59
N GLU A 50 -9.99 9.77 -0.07
CA GLU A 50 -9.68 10.58 -1.24
C GLU A 50 -8.76 11.75 -0.84
N ARG A 51 -7.83 12.08 -1.73
CA ARG A 51 -6.95 13.23 -1.55
C ARG A 51 -7.76 14.53 -1.55
N THR A 52 -7.43 15.44 -0.65
CA THR A 52 -8.09 16.75 -0.54
C THR A 52 -7.50 17.81 -1.48
N THR A 53 -6.43 17.47 -2.20
CA THR A 53 -5.79 18.36 -3.18
C THR A 53 -5.44 17.57 -4.44
N PRO A 54 -5.49 18.19 -5.64
CA PRO A 54 -5.03 17.55 -6.87
C PRO A 54 -3.58 17.08 -6.72
N ALA A 55 -3.26 15.87 -7.19
CA ALA A 55 -1.87 15.47 -7.26
C ALA A 55 -1.18 16.18 -8.43
N PRO A 56 0.12 16.48 -8.29
CA PRO A 56 0.94 16.89 -9.43
C PRO A 56 0.80 15.92 -10.61
N ALA A 57 0.94 16.44 -11.82
CA ALA A 57 0.94 15.62 -13.04
C ALA A 57 1.95 14.46 -12.92
N ASN A 58 1.57 13.29 -13.41
CA ASN A 58 2.38 12.06 -13.38
C ASN A 58 2.70 11.52 -11.97
N THR A 59 2.06 12.02 -10.91
CA THR A 59 2.21 11.43 -9.58
C THR A 59 1.71 9.99 -9.60
N GLN A 60 2.58 9.07 -9.19
CA GLN A 60 2.21 7.68 -9.01
C GLN A 60 1.60 7.48 -7.63
N LEU A 61 0.42 6.86 -7.60
CA LEU A 61 -0.35 6.63 -6.39
C LEU A 61 -0.53 5.13 -6.22
N HIS A 62 0.14 4.56 -5.21
CA HIS A 62 0.21 3.12 -5.05
C HIS A 62 -1.00 2.55 -4.31
N GLY A 63 -1.43 3.15 -3.20
CA GLY A 63 -2.46 2.54 -2.33
C GLY A 63 -1.84 1.51 -1.38
N ILE A 64 -2.03 0.22 -1.66
CA ILE A 64 -1.33 -0.88 -0.95
C ILE A 64 -0.14 -1.31 -1.79
N ASN A 65 1.07 -1.07 -1.31
CA ASN A 65 2.30 -1.50 -1.95
C ASN A 65 2.91 -2.73 -1.25
N VAL A 66 3.38 -3.70 -2.04
CA VAL A 66 4.11 -4.87 -1.53
C VAL A 66 5.30 -5.15 -2.43
N GLU A 67 6.49 -5.19 -1.86
CA GLU A 67 7.73 -5.37 -2.61
C GLU A 67 8.86 -5.99 -1.79
N GLY A 68 10.02 -6.20 -2.44
CA GLY A 68 11.23 -6.70 -1.78
C GLY A 68 11.00 -8.05 -1.10
N LEU A 69 10.45 -9.02 -1.85
CA LEU A 69 10.12 -10.38 -1.38
C LEU A 69 9.07 -10.47 -0.25
N SER A 70 8.45 -9.35 0.14
CA SER A 70 7.43 -9.32 1.18
C SER A 70 6.23 -10.20 0.82
N SER A 71 5.89 -11.13 1.72
CA SER A 71 5.01 -12.27 1.41
C SER A 71 4.18 -12.68 2.62
N TYR A 72 3.06 -13.39 2.41
CA TYR A 72 2.15 -13.83 3.48
C TYR A 72 1.51 -12.70 4.29
N ASN A 73 1.49 -11.48 3.75
CA ASN A 73 0.79 -10.37 4.39
C ASN A 73 -0.69 -10.39 3.97
N VAL A 74 -1.56 -9.98 4.89
CA VAL A 74 -2.99 -9.96 4.70
C VAL A 74 -3.51 -8.53 4.85
N TRP A 75 -4.29 -8.09 3.87
CA TRP A 75 -5.11 -6.90 3.95
C TRP A 75 -6.59 -7.31 3.89
N SER A 76 -7.37 -6.88 4.87
CA SER A 76 -8.80 -7.21 4.96
C SER A 76 -9.69 -6.04 5.40
N ARG A 77 -10.96 -6.07 4.98
CA ARG A 77 -11.99 -5.10 5.39
C ARG A 77 -11.58 -3.65 5.11
N GLY A 78 -11.07 -3.41 3.91
CA GLY A 78 -10.51 -2.12 3.53
C GLY A 78 -11.47 -1.27 2.70
N GLU A 79 -11.43 0.05 2.90
CA GLU A 79 -12.02 1.02 1.99
C GLU A 79 -10.90 1.88 1.36
N MET A 80 -10.72 1.75 0.06
CA MET A 80 -9.72 2.50 -0.69
C MET A 80 -10.42 3.45 -1.66
N ARG A 81 -10.60 4.71 -1.27
CA ARG A 81 -11.22 5.75 -2.10
C ARG A 81 -10.29 6.29 -3.19
N MET A 82 -9.01 5.95 -3.12
CA MET A 82 -8.01 6.21 -4.15
C MET A 82 -6.87 5.17 -4.13
N GLY A 83 -6.04 5.19 -5.17
CA GLY A 83 -4.86 4.31 -5.31
C GLY A 83 -5.17 2.99 -5.99
N THR A 84 -4.31 2.00 -5.81
CA THR A 84 -4.45 0.69 -6.45
C THR A 84 -3.90 -0.43 -5.56
N PHE A 85 -3.93 -1.66 -6.04
CA PHE A 85 -3.11 -2.72 -5.47
C PHE A 85 -1.81 -2.77 -6.25
N ASP A 86 -0.72 -2.44 -5.57
CA ASP A 86 0.60 -2.49 -6.16
C ASP A 86 1.41 -3.64 -5.57
N SER A 87 1.86 -4.52 -6.43
CA SER A 87 2.82 -5.57 -6.10
C SER A 87 3.98 -5.38 -7.05
N HIS A 88 5.08 -4.81 -6.57
CA HIS A 88 6.23 -4.53 -7.42
C HIS A 88 6.86 -5.83 -7.93
N ARG A 89 7.64 -5.69 -9.01
CA ARG A 89 8.53 -6.74 -9.50
C ARG A 89 9.60 -7.02 -8.44
N GLY A 90 9.93 -8.28 -8.22
CA GLY A 90 10.74 -8.73 -7.07
C GLY A 90 10.08 -9.84 -6.24
N LEU A 91 9.23 -10.65 -6.87
CA LEU A 91 8.59 -11.86 -6.33
C LEU A 91 7.88 -11.69 -4.96
N PRO A 92 7.02 -10.68 -4.73
CA PRO A 92 6.05 -10.76 -3.63
C PRO A 92 5.02 -11.86 -3.95
N PHE A 93 4.81 -12.83 -3.05
CA PHE A 93 3.87 -13.93 -3.25
C PHE A 93 3.05 -14.23 -1.99
N ALA A 94 1.99 -15.03 -2.14
CA ALA A 94 1.11 -15.45 -1.05
C ALA A 94 0.50 -14.30 -0.22
N ASN A 95 0.45 -13.09 -0.76
CA ASN A 95 -0.23 -11.96 -0.13
C ASN A 95 -1.73 -12.05 -0.40
N VAL A 96 -2.56 -11.84 0.62
CA VAL A 96 -4.02 -11.89 0.51
C VAL A 96 -4.59 -10.49 0.63
N ARG A 97 -5.46 -10.14 -0.32
CA ARG A 97 -6.27 -8.91 -0.30
C ARG A 97 -7.71 -9.35 -0.43
N THR A 98 -8.50 -9.22 0.63
CA THR A 98 -9.86 -9.77 0.70
C THR A 98 -10.81 -8.79 1.34
N ASP A 99 -12.07 -8.75 0.90
CA ASP A 99 -13.07 -7.83 1.43
C ASP A 99 -12.58 -6.36 1.44
N ILE A 100 -12.10 -5.90 0.28
CA ILE A 100 -11.63 -4.52 0.09
C ILE A 100 -12.42 -3.90 -1.05
N THR A 101 -13.08 -2.77 -0.78
CA THR A 101 -13.65 -1.92 -1.83
C THR A 101 -12.56 -0.97 -2.32
N VAL A 102 -12.29 -0.98 -3.62
CA VAL A 102 -11.25 -0.14 -4.23
C VAL A 102 -11.81 0.71 -5.36
N ASN A 103 -11.65 2.03 -5.22
CA ASN A 103 -11.75 2.98 -6.31
C ASN A 103 -10.37 3.10 -6.96
N ASN A 104 -10.15 2.27 -7.99
CA ASN A 104 -8.84 2.11 -8.63
C ASN A 104 -8.50 3.32 -9.50
N THR A 105 -7.83 4.28 -8.89
CA THR A 105 -7.36 5.54 -9.52
C THR A 105 -5.83 5.58 -9.64
N GLY A 106 -5.14 4.55 -9.14
CA GLY A 106 -3.70 4.43 -9.16
C GLY A 106 -3.16 3.82 -10.46
N ARG A 107 -1.83 3.73 -10.52
CA ARG A 107 -1.11 2.99 -11.57
C ARG A 107 -0.05 2.12 -10.90
N HIS A 108 -0.02 0.85 -11.28
CA HIS A 108 1.07 -0.05 -10.92
C HIS A 108 2.38 0.49 -11.52
N GLY A 109 3.49 0.35 -10.80
CA GLY A 109 4.83 0.53 -11.36
C GLY A 109 5.89 0.60 -10.28
N GLY A 110 7.13 0.29 -10.63
CA GLY A 110 8.29 0.41 -9.74
C GLY A 110 9.03 1.73 -9.94
N ASP A 111 10.12 1.90 -9.20
CA ASP A 111 11.11 2.99 -9.25
C ASP A 111 11.85 3.15 -10.59
N GLY A 112 11.32 2.64 -11.71
CA GLY A 112 12.01 2.56 -13.01
C GLY A 112 13.20 1.60 -13.03
N ALA A 113 13.75 1.27 -11.85
CA ALA A 113 14.86 0.35 -11.63
C ALA A 113 14.41 -1.07 -11.19
N GLY A 114 13.14 -1.27 -10.81
CA GLY A 114 12.58 -2.54 -10.33
C GLY A 114 12.55 -3.71 -11.32
N GLY A 115 13.22 -3.60 -12.47
CA GLY A 115 13.63 -4.76 -13.26
C GLY A 115 14.90 -5.32 -12.65
N VAL A 116 14.80 -6.28 -11.73
CA VAL A 116 15.92 -7.21 -11.51
C VAL A 116 16.27 -7.85 -12.85
N ALA A 117 17.52 -7.66 -13.27
CA ALA A 117 18.17 -8.44 -14.31
C ALA A 117 18.21 -9.93 -13.93
#